data_AF-A0A953A0I8-F1
#
_entry.id   AF-A0A953A0I8-F1
#
_cell.length_a   1.000
_cell.length_b   1.000
_cell.length_c   1.000
_cell.angle_alpha   90.00
_cell.angle_beta   90.00
_cell.angle_gamma   90.00
#
_symmetry.space_group_name_H-M   'P 1'
#
loop_
_entity.id
_entity.type
_entity.pdbx_description
1 polymer ?
#
loop_
_entity_poly.entity_id
_entity_poly.type
_entity_poly.pdbx_seq_one_letter_code
_entity_poly.pdbx_strand_id
1 'polypeptide(L)'
;MPSKTAQPASPAKATTSPKLPVKTFRLGRIKAAVWENETDQKKFYNVTFARTYVDDAKNYHDTDSFGRDDLPLVAKLADQAHTFIFDRLAELKSEQSE
;
A
#
# COMPACT_ATOMS: atom_id res chain seq x y z
N MET A 1 8.32 14.63 -25.22
CA MET A 1 9.23 14.20 -24.14
C MET A 1 8.44 13.29 -23.20
N PRO A 2 8.47 11.95 -23.31
CA PRO A 2 7.80 11.13 -22.32
C PRO A 2 8.69 11.04 -21.08
N SER A 3 8.31 11.76 -20.03
CA SER A 3 8.90 11.58 -18.70
C SER A 3 8.52 10.19 -18.19
N LYS A 4 9.39 9.23 -18.50
CA LYS A 4 9.41 7.92 -17.86
C LYS A 4 9.95 8.12 -16.45
N THR A 5 9.10 8.60 -15.55
CA THR A 5 9.40 8.54 -14.12
C THR A 5 9.20 7.09 -13.72
N ALA A 6 10.29 6.32 -13.83
CA ALA A 6 10.41 5.03 -13.19
C ALA A 6 10.14 5.22 -11.70
N GLN A 7 9.10 4.56 -11.22
CA GLN A 7 8.84 4.33 -9.81
C GLN A 7 10.14 3.84 -9.15
N PRO A 8 10.66 4.51 -8.10
CA PRO A 8 11.68 3.90 -7.28
C PRO A 8 10.97 2.79 -6.50
N ALA A 9 11.07 1.57 -7.02
CA ALA A 9 10.81 0.37 -6.25
C ALA A 9 11.57 0.50 -4.92
N SER A 10 10.85 0.48 -3.80
CA SER A 10 11.46 0.46 -2.47
C SER A 10 12.54 -0.62 -2.42
N PRO A 11 13.81 -0.29 -2.10
CA PRO A 11 14.84 -1.29 -1.99
C PRO A 11 14.80 -1.89 -0.58
N ALA A 12 14.37 -3.15 -0.45
CA ALA A 12 14.77 -3.99 0.67
C ALA A 12 14.60 -5.47 0.33
N LYS A 13 15.72 -6.16 0.17
CA LYS A 13 15.86 -7.62 0.18
C LYS A 13 15.15 -8.20 1.41
N ALA A 14 14.25 -9.15 1.20
CA ALA A 14 14.15 -10.39 1.97
C ALA A 14 13.36 -11.41 1.15
N THR A 15 14.01 -12.54 0.90
CA THR A 15 13.52 -13.74 0.20
C THR A 15 12.28 -14.35 0.88
N THR A 16 11.32 -14.84 0.06
CA THR A 16 10.33 -15.93 0.31
C THR A 16 8.92 -15.53 -0.11
N SER A 17 8.45 -16.13 -1.22
CA SER A 17 7.07 -16.12 -1.75
C SER A 17 6.49 -14.73 -2.11
N PRO A 18 5.67 -14.61 -3.18
CA PRO A 18 5.00 -13.35 -3.49
C PRO A 18 4.03 -13.03 -2.35
N LYS A 19 4.44 -12.14 -1.44
CA LYS A 19 3.64 -11.77 -0.28
C LYS A 19 2.49 -10.90 -0.77
N LEU A 20 1.25 -11.38 -0.70
CA LEU A 20 0.09 -10.57 -1.07
C LEU A 20 -0.12 -9.47 -0.02
N PRO A 21 -0.68 -8.30 -0.41
CA PRO A 21 -1.09 -7.30 0.57
C PRO A 21 -2.17 -7.90 1.48
N VAL A 22 -2.01 -7.72 2.79
CA VAL A 22 -2.94 -8.22 3.81
C VAL A 22 -4.28 -7.49 3.71
N LYS A 23 -4.24 -6.22 3.31
CA LYS A 23 -5.44 -5.43 3.07
C LYS A 23 -5.22 -4.48 1.91
N THR A 24 -6.23 -4.31 1.06
CA THR A 24 -6.24 -3.25 0.06
C THR A 24 -7.51 -2.43 0.22
N PHE A 25 -7.35 -1.13 0.45
CA PHE A 25 -8.44 -0.15 0.46
C PHE A 25 -8.52 0.53 -0.90
N ARG A 26 -9.71 0.91 -1.33
CA ARG A 26 -9.92 1.57 -2.62
C ARG A 26 -11.00 2.63 -2.54
N LEU A 27 -10.70 3.80 -3.10
CA LEU A 27 -11.64 4.89 -3.31
C LEU A 27 -11.54 5.36 -4.76
N GLY A 28 -12.52 4.95 -5.57
CA GLY A 28 -12.53 5.18 -7.01
C GLY A 28 -11.28 4.61 -7.69
N ARG A 29 -10.45 5.49 -8.24
CA ARG A 29 -9.21 5.15 -8.94
C ARG A 29 -7.99 5.07 -8.04
N ILE A 30 -8.08 5.45 -6.77
CA ILE A 30 -6.97 5.38 -5.82
C ILE A 30 -7.11 4.13 -4.96
N LYS A 31 -6.00 3.44 -4.73
CA LYS A 31 -5.90 2.29 -3.86
C LYS A 31 -4.73 2.43 -2.88
N ALA A 32 -4.89 1.84 -1.70
CA ALA A 32 -3.85 1.72 -0.68
C ALA A 32 -3.71 0.25 -0.30
N ALA A 33 -2.55 -0.33 -0.61
CA ALA A 33 -2.21 -1.72 -0.29
C ALA A 33 -1.34 -1.75 0.98
N VAL A 34 -1.78 -2.49 1.99
CA VAL A 34 -1.08 -2.69 3.26
C VAL A 34 -0.37 -4.03 3.22
N TRP A 35 0.94 -4.01 3.45
CA TRP A 35 1.84 -5.17 3.41
C TRP A 35 2.35 -5.46 4.81
N GLU A 36 2.16 -6.69 5.27
CA GLU A 36 2.73 -7.15 6.53
C GLU A 36 4.14 -7.67 6.27
N ASN A 37 5.12 -7.13 6.98
CA ASN A 37 6.49 -7.58 6.96
C ASN A 37 6.86 -8.06 8.35
N GLU A 38 7.71 -9.07 8.39
CA GLU A 38 8.18 -9.67 9.64
C GLU A 38 9.69 -9.75 9.55
N THR A 39 10.35 -9.25 10.58
CA THR A 39 11.76 -9.51 10.85
C THR A 39 11.84 -10.25 12.19
N ASP A 40 12.96 -10.89 12.47
CA ASP A 40 13.17 -11.87 13.57
C ASP A 40 12.68 -11.42 14.97
N GLN A 41 12.40 -10.12 15.18
CA GLN A 41 11.90 -9.58 16.44
C GLN A 41 10.68 -8.67 16.33
N LYS A 42 10.15 -8.36 15.13
CA LYS A 42 9.02 -7.43 15.00
C LYS A 42 8.24 -7.56 13.69
N LYS A 43 6.91 -7.55 13.80
CA LYS A 43 6.01 -7.32 12.68
C LYS A 43 5.82 -5.82 12.43
N PHE A 44 5.96 -5.40 11.18
CA PHE A 44 5.76 -4.02 10.75
C PHE A 44 4.96 -3.98 9.44
N TYR A 45 4.24 -2.87 9.24
CA TYR A 45 3.34 -2.71 8.11
C TYR A 45 3.81 -1.58 7.21
N ASN A 46 3.86 -1.84 5.90
CA ASN A 46 4.13 -0.83 4.87
C ASN A 46 2.84 -0.57 4.08
N VAL A 47 2.67 0.65 3.57
CA VAL A 47 1.51 1.01 2.75
C VAL A 47 2.00 1.54 1.41
N THR A 48 1.47 0.99 0.31
CA THR A 48 1.70 1.47 -1.05
C THR A 48 0.42 2.08 -1.60
N PHE A 49 0.49 3.34 -2.00
CA PHE A 49 -0.60 4.02 -2.69
C PHE A 49 -0.39 3.93 -4.20
N ALA A 50 -1.49 3.77 -4.94
CA ALA A 50 -1.47 3.78 -6.38
C ALA A 50 -2.75 4.36 -6.94
N ARG A 51 -2.64 5.01 -8.10
CA ARG A 51 -3.75 5.45 -8.94
C ARG A 51 -3.84 4.55 -10.17
N THR A 52 -4.97 3.88 -10.35
CA THR A 52 -5.24 3.07 -11.53
C THR A 52 -5.77 3.93 -12.67
N TYR A 53 -5.21 3.77 -13.86
CA TYR A 53 -5.68 4.37 -15.10
C TYR A 53 -5.71 3.35 -16.22
N VAL A 54 -6.37 3.68 -17.32
CA VAL A 54 -6.44 2.85 -18.53
C VAL A 54 -5.70 3.57 -19.64
N ASP A 55 -4.83 2.86 -20.36
CA ASP A 55 -4.13 3.39 -21.53
C ASP A 55 -4.99 3.33 -22.80
N ASP A 56 -4.47 3.87 -23.91
CA ASP A 56 -5.16 3.86 -25.21
C ASP A 56 -5.41 2.44 -25.75
N ALA A 57 -4.59 1.47 -25.31
CA ALA A 57 -4.72 0.06 -25.65
C ALA A 57 -5.69 -0.71 -24.72
N LYS A 58 -6.43 0.00 -23.85
CA LYS A 58 -7.38 -0.54 -22.88
C LYS A 58 -6.75 -1.43 -21.79
N ASN A 59 -5.45 -1.29 -21.55
CA ASN A 59 -4.77 -1.97 -20.45
C ASN A 59 -4.83 -1.11 -19.18
N TYR A 60 -5.03 -1.77 -18.05
CA TYR A 60 -5.00 -1.12 -16.73
C TYR A 60 -3.56 -1.00 -16.23
N HIS A 61 -3.20 0.19 -15.78
CA HIS A 61 -1.90 0.51 -15.22
C HIS A 61 -2.07 1.22 -13.89
N ASP A 62 -1.05 1.12 -13.06
CA ASP A 62 -0.96 1.84 -11.79
C ASP A 62 0.17 2.88 -11.85
N THR A 63 -0.05 4.04 -11.22
CA THR A 63 0.97 5.07 -11.04
C THR A 63 1.01 5.56 -9.60
N ASP A 64 2.16 6.03 -9.17
CA ASP A 64 2.39 6.72 -7.89
C ASP A 64 2.30 8.25 -8.02
N SER A 65 1.87 8.74 -9.18
CA SER A 65 1.62 10.16 -9.44
C SER A 65 0.15 10.52 -9.20
N PHE A 66 -0.08 11.48 -8.31
CA PHE A 66 -1.42 11.90 -7.89
C PHE A 66 -1.72 13.33 -8.34
N GLY A 67 -2.91 13.55 -8.89
CA GLY A 67 -3.40 14.90 -9.19
C GLY A 67 -3.99 15.57 -7.95
N ARG A 68 -4.25 16.88 -8.04
CA ARG A 68 -4.85 17.69 -6.96
C ARG A 68 -6.09 17.02 -6.35
N ASP A 69 -6.99 16.53 -7.20
CA ASP A 69 -8.27 15.98 -6.77
C ASP A 69 -8.15 14.55 -6.21
N ASP A 70 -6.99 13.89 -6.41
CA ASP A 70 -6.71 12.58 -5.83
C ASP A 70 -6.17 12.70 -4.39
N LEU A 71 -5.61 13.84 -4.00
CA LEU A 71 -4.99 14.04 -2.69
C LEU A 71 -5.95 13.82 -1.50
N PRO A 72 -7.21 14.32 -1.50
CA PRO A 72 -8.15 14.04 -0.42
C PRO A 72 -8.49 12.55 -0.30
N LEU A 73 -8.47 11.81 -1.42
CA LEU A 73 -8.70 10.36 -1.43
C LEU A 73 -7.50 9.62 -0.84
N VAL A 74 -6.28 10.03 -1.19
CA VAL A 74 -5.05 9.49 -0.60
C VAL A 74 -5.06 9.69 0.92
N ALA A 75 -5.38 10.90 1.39
CA ALA A 75 -5.46 11.20 2.82
C ALA A 75 -6.46 10.28 3.54
N LYS A 76 -7.69 10.15 3.01
CA LYS A 76 -8.69 9.25 3.58
C LYS A 76 -8.25 7.79 3.60
N LEU A 77 -7.62 7.32 2.53
CA LEU A 77 -7.08 5.96 2.47
C LEU A 77 -5.92 5.77 3.46
N ALA A 78 -5.11 6.79 3.68
CA ALA A 78 -4.03 6.76 4.67
C ALA A 78 -4.60 6.64 6.08
N ASP A 79 -5.66 7.39 6.43
CA ASP A 79 -6.34 7.27 7.72
C ASP A 79 -6.94 5.88 7.94
N GLN A 80 -7.55 5.31 6.90
CA GLN A 80 -8.10 3.94 6.95
C GLN A 80 -6.99 2.89 7.12
N ALA A 81 -5.89 3.01 6.37
CA ALA A 81 -4.76 2.11 6.50
C ALA A 81 -4.10 2.23 7.89
N HIS A 82 -3.96 3.46 8.40
CA HIS A 82 -3.46 3.72 9.74
C HIS A 82 -4.31 3.01 10.79
N THR A 83 -5.62 3.23 10.77
CA THR A 83 -6.56 2.59 11.71
C THR A 83 -6.42 1.07 11.68
N PHE A 84 -6.46 0.47 10.48
CA PHE A 84 -6.30 -0.97 10.30
C PHE A 84 -4.98 -1.52 10.84
N ILE A 85 -3.87 -0.81 10.65
CA ILE A 85 -2.56 -1.22 11.16
C ILE A 85 -2.56 -1.20 12.70
N PHE A 86 -3.14 -0.17 13.32
CA PHE A 86 -3.20 -0.07 14.78
C PHE A 86 -4.09 -1.15 15.39
N ASP A 87 -5.24 -1.43 14.79
CA ASP A 87 -6.12 -2.52 15.21
C ASP A 87 -5.37 -3.85 15.14
N ARG A 88 -4.67 -4.12 14.04
CA ARG A 88 -3.90 -5.35 13.87
C ARG A 88 -2.76 -5.49 14.86
N LEU A 89 -2.06 -4.39 15.15
CA LEU A 89 -1.00 -4.38 16.17
C LEU A 89 -1.55 -4.55 17.59
N ALA A 90 -2.78 -4.10 17.86
CA ALA A 90 -3.43 -4.34 19.14
C ALA A 90 -3.81 -5.82 19.33
N GLU A 91 -4.38 -6.46 18.30
CA GLU A 91 -4.67 -7.90 18.28
C GLU A 91 -3.41 -8.74 18.51
N LEU A 92 -2.32 -8.43 17.80
CA LEU A 92 -1.05 -9.13 17.97
C LEU A 92 -0.48 -8.99 19.38
N LYS A 93 -0.72 -7.86 20.06
CA LYS A 93 -0.28 -7.69 21.46
C LYS A 93 -1.12 -8.54 22.41
N SER A 94 -2.44 -8.62 22.22
CA SER A 94 -3.29 -9.47 23.06
C SER A 94 -2.93 -10.95 22.92
N GLU A 95 -2.67 -11.42 21.70
CA GLU A 95 -2.30 -12.81 21.40
C GLU A 95 -0.94 -13.21 21.99
N GLN A 96 -0.04 -12.25 22.26
CA GLN A 96 1.27 -12.51 22.88
C GLN A 96 1.23 -12.44 24.40
N SER A 97 0.15 -11.90 24.98
CA SER A 97 -0.03 -11.74 26.42
C SER A 97 -0.87 -12.84 27.07
N GLU A 98 -1.41 -13.75 26.27
CA GLU A 98 -2.19 -14.93 26.69
C GLU A 98 -1.34 -16.20 26.56
#